data_AF-A0AAU8I0S9-F1
#
_entry.id   AF-A0AAU8I0S9-F1
#
_cell.length_a   1.000
_cell.length_b   1.000
_cell.length_c   1.000
_cell.angle_alpha   90.00
_cell.angle_beta   90.00
_cell.angle_gamma   90.00
#
_symmetry.space_group_name_H-M   'P 1'
#
loop_
_entity.id
_entity.type
_entity.pdbx_description
1 polymer ?
#
loop_
_entity_poly.entity_id
_entity_poly.type
_entity_poly.pdbx_seq_one_letter_code
_entity_poly.pdbx_strand_id
1 'polypeptide(L)'
;MGGFSIWHWLVLLVVLAFPLLIAVVVWLAIRAQRRRPAAAPPPLPPTASVEQRLRALEQLKAQGLIDAAEYVRRREQILAAV
;
A
#
# COMPACT_ATOMS: atom_id res chain seq x y z
N MET A 1 -28.00 24.54 -28.32
CA MET A 1 -28.23 24.41 -26.86
C MET A 1 -27.56 23.12 -26.42
N GLY A 2 -26.40 23.17 -25.78
CA GLY A 2 -25.67 21.93 -25.40
C GLY A 2 -24.29 22.13 -24.78
N GLY A 3 -23.68 23.30 -24.94
CA GLY A 3 -22.31 23.59 -24.47
C GLY A 3 -22.14 23.55 -22.95
N PHE A 4 -23.16 23.93 -22.17
CA PHE A 4 -23.05 23.94 -20.70
C PHE A 4 -23.19 22.55 -20.08
N SER A 5 -24.03 21.66 -20.64
CA SER A 5 -24.27 20.33 -20.04
C SER A 5 -23.12 19.37 -20.35
N ILE A 6 -22.68 19.30 -21.62
CA ILE A 6 -21.63 18.37 -22.05
C ILE A 6 -20.27 18.71 -21.41
N TRP A 7 -19.95 19.99 -21.25
CA TRP A 7 -18.70 20.40 -20.60
C TRP A 7 -18.65 19.98 -19.13
N HIS A 8 -19.75 20.15 -18.37
CA HIS A 8 -19.82 19.71 -16.99
C HIS A 8 -19.73 18.19 -16.87
N TRP A 9 -20.37 17.46 -17.78
CA TRP A 9 -20.24 16.01 -17.85
C TRP A 9 -18.80 15.57 -18.15
N LEU A 10 -18.10 16.27 -19.05
CA LEU A 10 -16.71 15.98 -19.35
C LEU A 10 -15.79 16.27 -18.16
N VAL A 11 -15.99 17.40 -17.48
CA VAL A 11 -15.24 17.76 -16.27
C VAL A 11 -15.52 16.79 -15.14
N LEU A 12 -16.78 16.43 -14.87
CA LEU A 12 -17.14 15.41 -13.87
C LEU A 12 -16.52 14.05 -14.20
N LEU A 13 -16.55 13.65 -15.48
CA LEU A 13 -15.95 12.41 -15.92
C LEU A 13 -14.44 12.42 -15.69
N VAL A 14 -13.74 13.51 -16.01
CA VAL A 14 -12.29 13.62 -15.75
C VAL A 14 -12.00 13.64 -14.25
N VAL A 15 -12.74 14.42 -13.46
CA VAL A 15 -12.57 14.52 -12.00
C VAL A 15 -12.86 13.20 -11.31
N LEU A 16 -13.76 12.37 -11.84
CA LEU A 16 -14.06 11.05 -11.30
C LEU A 16 -13.10 9.97 -11.83
N ALA A 17 -12.73 10.04 -13.11
CA ALA A 17 -11.84 9.07 -13.74
C ALA A 17 -10.41 9.21 -13.24
N PHE A 18 -9.93 10.43 -12.99
CA PHE A 18 -8.58 10.70 -12.53
C PHE A 18 -8.23 10.00 -11.19
N PRO A 19 -9.01 10.14 -10.10
CA PRO A 19 -8.76 9.43 -8.85
C PRO A 19 -8.96 7.92 -9.03
N LEU A 20 -9.91 7.48 -9.88
CA LEU A 20 -10.09 6.06 -10.18
C LEU A 20 -8.84 5.47 -10.86
N LEU A 21 -8.26 6.21 -11.80
CA LEU A 21 -7.07 5.82 -12.54
C LEU A 21 -5.85 5.78 -11.61
N ILE A 22 -5.70 6.77 -10.73
CA ILE A 22 -4.68 6.75 -9.67
C ILE A 22 -4.87 5.54 -8.76
N ALA A 23 -6.10 5.29 -8.28
CA ALA A 23 -6.40 4.15 -7.41
C ALA A 23 -6.09 2.81 -8.09
N VAL A 24 -6.44 2.67 -9.38
CA VAL A 24 -6.13 1.48 -10.19
C VAL A 24 -4.63 1.32 -10.37
N VAL A 25 -3.89 2.40 -10.65
CA VAL A 25 -2.42 2.37 -10.80
C VAL A 25 -1.75 2.00 -9.47
N VAL A 26 -2.16 2.61 -8.36
CA VAL A 26 -1.65 2.29 -7.02
C VAL A 26 -1.99 0.85 -6.64
N TRP A 27 -3.21 0.40 -6.91
CA TRP A 27 -3.61 -0.98 -6.68
C TRP A 27 -2.83 -1.96 -7.56
N LEU A 28 -2.59 -1.63 -8.83
CA LEU A 28 -1.74 -2.40 -9.74
C LEU A 28 -0.29 -2.42 -9.27
N ALA A 29 0.25 -1.31 -8.79
CA ALA A 29 1.60 -1.24 -8.24
C ALA A 29 1.72 -2.10 -6.98
N ILE A 30 0.77 -1.99 -6.04
CA ILE A 30 0.71 -2.85 -4.84
C ILE A 30 0.55 -4.31 -5.24
N ARG A 31 -0.34 -4.60 -6.20
CA ARG A 31 -0.60 -5.96 -6.70
C ARG A 31 0.61 -6.52 -7.44
N ALA A 32 1.33 -5.71 -8.23
CA ALA A 32 2.55 -6.10 -8.91
C ALA A 32 3.70 -6.31 -7.92
N GLN A 33 3.75 -5.53 -6.85
CA GLN A 33 4.70 -5.72 -5.76
C GLN A 33 4.39 -6.97 -4.93
N ARG A 34 3.11 -7.29 -4.71
CA ARG A 34 2.65 -8.56 -4.12
C ARG A 34 2.79 -9.75 -5.07
N ARG A 35 2.67 -9.53 -6.38
CA ARG A 35 2.82 -10.55 -7.43
C ARG A 35 4.23 -10.67 -7.95
N ARG A 36 5.20 -9.89 -7.44
CA ARG A 36 6.60 -10.21 -7.60
C ARG A 36 6.74 -11.57 -6.92
N PRO A 37 6.84 -12.66 -7.70
CA PRO A 37 6.85 -13.97 -7.11
C PRO A 37 8.15 -13.99 -6.34
N ALA A 38 8.06 -14.04 -5.02
CA ALA A 38 9.04 -14.82 -4.31
C ALA A 38 8.96 -16.19 -5.00
N ALA A 39 9.94 -16.50 -5.85
CA ALA A 39 10.32 -17.88 -6.10
C ALA A 39 10.26 -18.54 -4.72
N ALA A 40 9.37 -19.54 -4.59
CA ALA A 40 8.96 -20.09 -3.31
C ALA A 40 10.14 -20.12 -2.33
N PRO A 41 10.14 -19.30 -1.26
CA PRO A 41 11.21 -19.41 -0.30
C PRO A 41 11.07 -20.80 0.33
N PRO A 42 12.17 -21.56 0.48
CA PRO A 42 12.16 -22.74 1.35
C PRO A 42 11.60 -22.35 2.72
N PRO A 43 11.03 -23.26 3.53
CA PRO A 43 10.38 -22.92 4.80
C PRO A 43 11.32 -22.04 5.61
N LEU A 44 11.05 -20.73 5.60
CA LEU A 44 12.00 -19.78 6.14
C LEU A 44 11.92 -19.89 7.66
N PRO A 45 13.06 -19.90 8.36
CA PRO A 45 13.07 -19.86 9.81
C PRO A 45 12.23 -18.66 10.30
N PRO A 46 11.57 -18.76 11.46
CA PRO A 46 10.68 -17.73 12.00
C PRO A 46 11.30 -16.32 11.96
N THR A 47 12.63 -16.23 12.04
CA THR A 47 13.45 -15.02 11.89
C THR A 47 13.22 -14.25 10.58
N ALA A 48 13.05 -14.90 9.43
CA ALA A 48 12.85 -14.20 8.15
C ALA A 48 11.46 -13.55 8.06
N SER A 49 10.47 -14.16 8.72
CA SER A 49 9.10 -13.61 8.81
C SER A 49 9.07 -12.35 9.69
N VAL A 50 9.96 -12.29 10.69
CA VAL A 50 10.11 -11.15 11.60
C VAL A 50 10.72 -9.95 10.89
N GLU A 51 11.79 -10.15 10.12
CA GLU A 51 12.40 -9.09 9.31
C GLU A 51 11.42 -8.55 8.26
N GLN A 52 10.63 -9.42 7.62
CA GLN A 52 9.59 -8.99 6.69
C GLN A 52 8.52 -8.14 7.37
N ARG A 53 8.07 -8.51 8.58
CA ARG A 53 7.10 -7.74 9.37
C ARG A 53 7.66 -6.40 9.81
N LEU A 54 8.94 -6.34 10.20
CA LEU A 54 9.64 -5.10 10.54
C LEU A 54 9.75 -4.15 9.34
N ARG A 55 10.11 -4.66 8.15
CA ARG A 55 10.14 -3.85 6.92
C ARG A 55 8.76 -3.33 6.52
N ALA A 56 7.71 -4.14 6.68
CA ALA A 56 6.34 -3.70 6.42
C ALA A 56 5.91 -2.57 7.36
N LEU A 57 6.28 -2.65 8.65
CA LEU A 57 6.05 -1.56 9.61
C LEU A 57 6.84 -0.30 9.26
N GLU A 58 8.09 -0.44 8.84
CA GLU A 58 8.91 0.69 8.45
C GLU A 58 8.37 1.40 7.20
N GLN A 59 7.82 0.65 6.24
CA GLN A 59 7.11 1.21 5.08
C GLN A 59 5.84 1.95 5.48
N LEU A 60 5.03 1.39 6.38
CA LEU A 60 3.82 2.04 6.89
C LEU A 60 4.14 3.33 7.65
N LYS A 61 5.24 3.34 8.41
CA LYS A 61 5.78 4.55 9.07
C LYS A 61 6.24 5.59 8.04
N ALA A 62 6.99 5.17 7.03
CA ALA A 62 7.47 6.06 5.97
C ALA A 62 6.32 6.68 5.15
N GLN A 63 5.18 5.98 5.05
CA GLN A 63 3.95 6.49 4.43
C GLN A 63 3.13 7.40 5.37
N GLY A 64 3.55 7.58 6.63
CA GLY A 64 2.86 8.39 7.62
C GLY A 64 1.53 7.80 8.11
N LEU A 65 1.27 6.52 7.83
CA LEU A 65 0.03 5.82 8.20
C LEU A 65 0.03 5.33 9.65
N ILE A 66 1.19 5.31 10.31
CA ILE A 66 1.35 4.92 11.71
C ILE A 66 2.31 5.87 12.40
N ASP A 67 1.96 6.21 13.64
CA ASP A 67 2.73 7.11 14.48
C ASP A 67 4.03 6.43 14.96
N ALA A 68 5.04 7.23 15.28
CA ALA A 68 6.31 6.75 15.83
C ALA A 68 6.11 5.95 17.12
N ALA A 69 5.13 6.33 17.94
CA ALA A 69 4.79 5.61 19.17
C ALA A 69 4.20 4.20 18.88
N GLU A 70 3.37 4.06 17.84
CA GLU A 70 2.79 2.77 17.46
C GLU A 70 3.80 1.85 16.79
N TYR A 71 4.73 2.43 16.02
CA TYR A 71 5.84 1.69 15.41
C TYR A 71 6.70 1.01 16.49
N VAL A 72 7.06 1.74 17.56
CA VAL A 72 7.90 1.21 18.65
C VAL A 72 7.18 0.05 19.34
N ARG A 73 5.90 0.23 19.71
CA ARG A 73 5.11 -0.84 20.34
C ARG A 73 5.00 -2.10 19.48
N ARG A 74 4.71 -1.95 18.18
CA ARG A 74 4.59 -3.11 17.28
C ARG A 74 5.93 -3.80 17.04
N ARG A 75 7.03 -3.05 16.96
CA ARG A 75 8.38 -3.59 16.86
C ARG A 75 8.73 -4.43 18.10
N GLU A 76 8.44 -3.93 19.29
CA GLU A 76 8.67 -4.67 20.54
C GLU A 76 7.81 -5.94 20.62
N GLN A 77 6.53 -5.88 20.23
CA GLN A 77 5.67 -7.07 20.17
C GLN A 77 6.19 -8.13 19.20
N ILE A 78 6.71 -7.72 18.05
CA ILE A 78 7.27 -8.65 17.07
C ILE A 78 8.58 -9.28 17.59
N LEU A 79 9.41 -8.51 18.30
CA LEU A 79 10.65 -9.02 18.90
C LEU A 79 10.39 -9.93 20.11
N ALA A 80 9.32 -9.66 20.88
CA ALA A 80 8.91 -10.49 22.02
C ALA A 80 8.20 -11.79 21.61
N ALA A 81 7.70 -11.87 20.38
CA ALA A 81 7.04 -13.05 19.81
C ALA A 81 8.01 -14.02 19.10
N VAL A 82 9.32 -13.72 19.11
CA VAL A 82 10.42 -14.59 18.67
C VAL A 82 10.92 -15.42 19.84
#